data_AF-A0A0V7ZQ56-F1
#
_entry.id   AF-A0A0V7ZQ56-F1
#
_cell.length_a   1.000
_cell.length_b   1.000
_cell.length_c   1.000
_cell.angle_alpha   90.00
_cell.angle_beta   90.00
_cell.angle_gamma   90.00
#
_symmetry.space_group_name_H-M   'P 1'
#
loop_
_entity.id
_entity.type
_entity.pdbx_description
1 polymer ?
#
loop_
_entity_poly.entity_id
_entity_poly.type
_entity_poly.pdbx_seq_one_letter_code
_entity_poly.pdbx_strand_id
1 'polypeptide(L)'
;MSFKTSQLNFQSIRPWVTLLVIIWLLSALGLGWLVNSLLILFGFLLLAPVLAFFGLRWWLQRSLVTDNCPVCSYELTSLKQTELQCPNCGEQLVVEEGHFQRLTPEGTIDVKAVEVSTPSEE
;
A
#
# COMPACT_ATOMS: atom_id res chain seq x y z
N MET A 1 -72.64 15.54 25.07
CA MET A 1 -71.62 16.41 24.45
C MET A 1 -71.49 15.98 23.00
N SER A 2 -72.01 16.81 22.09
CA SER A 2 -72.15 16.46 20.66
C SER A 2 -70.82 16.71 19.95
N PHE A 3 -70.15 15.64 19.52
CA PHE A 3 -68.96 15.72 18.69
C PHE A 3 -69.40 16.12 17.29
N LYS A 4 -69.40 17.43 16.99
CA LYS A 4 -69.43 17.93 15.62
C LYS A 4 -68.18 17.40 14.92
N THR A 5 -68.35 16.30 14.21
CA THR A 5 -67.33 15.69 13.36
C THR A 5 -66.87 16.72 12.34
N SER A 6 -65.62 17.13 12.50
CA SER A 6 -64.93 18.06 11.62
C SER A 6 -65.02 17.57 10.18
N GLN A 7 -65.82 18.25 9.37
CA GLN A 7 -65.80 18.23 7.91
C GLN A 7 -64.50 18.93 7.44
N LEU A 8 -63.35 18.44 7.91
CA LEU A 8 -62.05 18.89 7.46
C LEU A 8 -61.98 18.59 5.98
N ASN A 9 -61.72 19.62 5.20
CA ASN A 9 -61.58 19.62 3.74
C ASN A 9 -60.58 18.54 3.30
N PHE A 10 -61.03 17.28 3.18
CA PHE A 10 -60.20 16.12 2.86
C PHE A 10 -59.47 16.29 1.52
N GLN A 11 -60.04 17.08 0.61
CA GLN A 11 -59.45 17.43 -0.68
C GLN A 11 -58.23 18.37 -0.54
N SER A 12 -58.21 19.25 0.48
CA SER A 12 -57.15 20.23 0.69
C SER A 12 -56.00 19.70 1.57
N ILE A 13 -56.28 18.75 2.48
CA ILE A 13 -55.24 18.13 3.33
C ILE A 13 -54.41 17.07 2.60
N ARG A 14 -54.98 16.44 1.57
CA ARG A 14 -54.36 15.33 0.82
C ARG A 14 -52.97 15.68 0.24
N PRO A 15 -52.75 16.84 -0.42
CA PRO A 15 -51.41 17.21 -0.89
C PRO A 15 -50.41 17.45 0.26
N TRP A 16 -50.88 17.96 1.39
CA TRP A 16 -50.03 18.24 2.56
C TRP A 16 -49.58 16.94 3.26
N VAL A 17 -50.49 15.98 3.37
CA VAL A 17 -50.17 14.63 3.88
C VAL A 17 -49.22 13.91 2.93
N THR A 18 -49.41 13.98 1.61
CA THR A 18 -48.47 13.37 0.67
C THR A 18 -47.08 14.00 0.73
N LEU A 19 -46.97 15.33 0.91
CA LEU A 19 -45.69 15.99 1.08
C LEU A 19 -44.98 15.54 2.36
N LEU A 20 -45.70 15.45 3.48
CA LEU A 20 -45.15 14.92 4.73
C LEU A 20 -44.70 13.47 4.59
N VAL A 21 -45.49 12.63 3.93
CA VAL A 21 -45.11 11.23 3.68
C VAL A 21 -43.86 11.17 2.79
N ILE A 22 -43.76 11.98 1.74
CA ILE A 22 -42.60 12.02 0.84
C ILE A 22 -41.37 12.52 1.59
N ILE A 23 -41.47 13.60 2.36
CA ILE A 23 -40.36 14.13 3.16
C ILE A 23 -39.93 13.10 4.21
N TRP A 24 -40.88 12.42 4.84
CA TRP A 24 -40.60 11.37 5.81
C TRP A 24 -39.94 10.15 5.15
N LEU A 25 -40.39 9.74 3.97
CA LEU A 25 -39.75 8.68 3.18
C LEU A 25 -38.34 9.06 2.74
N LEU A 26 -38.15 10.28 2.23
CA LEU A 26 -36.83 10.80 1.83
C LEU A 26 -35.90 10.96 3.03
N SER A 27 -36.44 11.25 4.21
CA SER A 27 -35.66 11.31 5.44
C SER A 27 -35.25 9.91 5.91
N ALA A 28 -36.15 8.94 5.85
CA ALA A 28 -35.89 7.55 6.21
C ALA A 28 -34.95 6.83 5.21
N LEU A 29 -35.08 7.14 3.91
CA LEU A 29 -34.36 6.47 2.83
C LEU A 29 -33.09 7.23 2.39
N GLY A 30 -33.09 8.56 2.43
CA GLY A 30 -32.06 9.40 1.80
C GLY A 30 -30.98 9.91 2.75
N LEU A 31 -31.33 10.32 3.98
CA LEU A 31 -30.33 10.80 4.94
C LEU A 31 -29.44 9.67 5.47
N GLY A 32 -30.00 8.48 5.70
CA GLY A 32 -29.22 7.33 6.16
C GLY A 32 -28.09 6.95 5.19
N TRP A 33 -28.39 6.90 3.88
CA TRP A 33 -27.40 6.55 2.87
C TRP A 33 -26.33 7.63 2.70
N LEU A 34 -26.73 8.91 2.66
CA LEU A 34 -25.78 10.02 2.49
C LEU A 34 -24.86 10.17 3.71
N VAL A 35 -25.41 10.10 4.92
CA VAL A 35 -24.63 10.19 6.15
C VAL A 35 -23.71 8.99 6.27
N ASN A 36 -24.16 7.78 5.97
CA ASN A 36 -23.33 6.58 6.03
C ASN A 36 -22.16 6.64 5.03
N SER A 37 -22.41 7.09 3.80
CA SER A 37 -21.36 7.31 2.80
C SER A 37 -20.33 8.35 3.26
N LEU A 38 -20.79 9.47 3.82
CA LEU A 38 -19.92 10.51 4.37
C LEU A 38 -19.10 9.98 5.55
N LEU A 39 -19.71 9.19 6.44
CA LEU A 39 -19.04 8.54 7.57
C LEU A 39 -17.95 7.56 7.10
N ILE A 40 -18.22 6.76 6.07
CA ILE A 40 -17.24 5.85 5.48
C ILE A 40 -16.10 6.63 4.84
N LEU A 41 -16.39 7.72 4.10
CA LEU A 41 -15.36 8.57 3.50
C LEU A 41 -14.46 9.19 4.57
N PHE A 42 -15.03 9.76 5.63
CA PHE A 42 -14.25 10.32 6.74
C PHE A 42 -13.48 9.24 7.50
N GLY A 43 -14.09 8.08 7.74
CA GLY A 43 -13.43 6.94 8.33
C GLY A 43 -12.22 6.52 7.50
N PHE A 44 -12.39 6.35 6.19
CA PHE A 44 -11.29 6.04 5.28
C PHE A 44 -10.27 7.17 5.20
N LEU A 45 -10.66 8.44 5.18
CA LEU A 45 -9.75 9.58 5.17
C LEU A 45 -8.84 9.60 6.41
N LEU A 46 -9.38 9.21 7.58
CA LEU A 46 -8.62 9.09 8.82
C LEU A 46 -7.80 7.80 8.89
N LEU A 47 -8.29 6.69 8.32
CA LEU A 47 -7.63 5.40 8.36
C LEU A 47 -6.54 5.26 7.28
N ALA A 48 -6.73 5.90 6.12
CA ALA A 48 -5.82 5.89 4.99
C ALA A 48 -4.39 6.30 5.37
N PRO A 49 -4.11 7.40 6.10
CA PRO A 49 -2.74 7.72 6.50
C PRO A 49 -2.13 6.67 7.41
N VAL A 50 -2.92 6.02 8.28
CA VAL A 50 -2.46 4.95 9.16
C VAL A 50 -2.06 3.73 8.33
N LEU A 51 -2.95 3.26 7.46
CA LEU A 51 -2.70 2.13 6.57
C LEU A 51 -1.53 2.41 5.61
N ALA A 52 -1.44 3.63 5.08
CA ALA A 52 -0.32 4.05 4.24
C ALA A 52 0.99 3.99 5.01
N PHE A 53 1.04 4.48 6.25
CA PHE A 53 2.24 4.41 7.08
C PHE A 53 2.67 2.96 7.36
N PHE A 54 1.74 2.09 7.78
CA PHE A 54 2.06 0.69 8.02
C PHE A 54 2.45 -0.05 6.74
N GLY A 55 1.77 0.21 5.62
CA GLY A 55 2.08 -0.37 4.33
C GLY A 55 3.46 0.05 3.82
N LEU A 56 3.79 1.35 3.88
CA LEU A 56 5.11 1.86 3.52
C LEU A 56 6.20 1.26 4.42
N ARG A 57 5.95 1.15 5.73
CA ARG A 57 6.90 0.60 6.68
C ARG A 57 7.16 -0.89 6.45
N TRP A 58 6.10 -1.67 6.18
CA TRP A 58 6.21 -3.09 5.82
C TRP A 58 6.91 -3.29 4.48
N TRP A 59 6.58 -2.45 3.48
CA TRP A 59 7.23 -2.48 2.17
C TRP A 59 8.72 -2.15 2.26
N LEU A 60 9.11 -1.12 3.01
CA LEU A 60 10.51 -0.79 3.27
C LEU A 60 11.24 -1.98 3.91
N GLN A 61 10.70 -2.58 4.97
CA GLN A 61 11.32 -3.75 5.61
C GLN A 61 11.49 -4.95 4.65
N ARG A 62 10.57 -5.15 3.70
CA ARG A 62 10.66 -6.21 2.69
C ARG A 62 11.62 -5.86 1.55
N SER A 63 11.80 -4.56 1.27
CA SER A 63 12.57 -4.03 0.15
C SER A 63 14.01 -3.65 0.50
N LEU A 64 14.31 -3.44 1.79
CA LEU A 64 15.65 -3.20 2.29
C LEU A 64 16.41 -4.54 2.33
N VAL A 65 17.45 -4.64 1.53
CA VAL A 65 18.44 -5.72 1.60
C VAL A 65 19.65 -5.15 2.34
N THR A 66 19.99 -5.76 3.47
CA THR A 66 21.24 -5.49 4.19
C THR A 66 22.17 -6.63 3.88
N ASP A 67 23.23 -6.35 3.15
CA ASP A 67 24.25 -7.34 2.86
C ASP A 67 25.64 -6.68 2.91
N ASN A 68 26.68 -7.49 3.05
CA ASN A 68 28.05 -7.02 3.18
C ASN A 68 28.65 -6.83 1.79
N CYS A 69 29.36 -5.73 1.56
CA CYS A 69 30.10 -5.55 0.32
C CYS A 69 31.18 -6.65 0.21
N PRO A 70 31.18 -7.51 -0.83
CA PRO A 70 32.11 -8.65 -0.93
C PRO A 70 33.57 -8.22 -1.13
N VAL A 71 33.82 -6.94 -1.42
CA VAL A 71 35.15 -6.38 -1.67
C VAL A 71 35.76 -5.77 -0.41
N CYS A 72 34.96 -5.09 0.41
CA CYS A 72 35.45 -4.34 1.57
C CYS A 72 34.79 -4.73 2.90
N SER A 73 33.90 -5.73 2.91
CA SER A 73 33.16 -6.20 4.10
C SER A 73 32.37 -5.11 4.85
N TYR A 74 32.04 -4.01 4.17
CA TYR A 74 31.25 -2.93 4.75
C TYR A 74 29.75 -3.24 4.60
N GLU A 75 29.01 -3.15 5.71
CA GLU A 75 27.55 -3.36 5.73
C GLU A 75 26.85 -2.22 4.99
N LEU A 76 26.15 -2.56 3.91
CA LEU A 76 25.38 -1.63 3.11
C LEU A 76 23.92 -2.04 3.13
N THR A 77 23.06 -1.08 3.46
CA THR A 77 21.61 -1.26 3.32
C THR A 77 21.18 -0.57 2.03
N SER A 78 20.73 -1.36 1.06
CA SER A 78 20.26 -0.88 -0.24
C SER A 78 18.83 -1.33 -0.50
N LEU A 79 18.11 -0.56 -1.31
CA LEU A 79 16.82 -0.99 -1.85
C LEU A 79 17.06 -2.09 -2.87
N LYS A 80 16.17 -3.09 -2.92
CA LYS A 80 16.21 -4.13 -3.95
C LYS A 80 16.23 -3.50 -5.34
N GLN A 81 17.10 -4.01 -6.21
CA GLN A 81 17.20 -3.65 -7.64
C GLN A 81 17.66 -2.21 -7.93
N THR A 82 18.37 -1.55 -7.01
CA THR A 82 19.07 -0.30 -7.32
C THR A 82 20.58 -0.53 -7.48
N GLU A 83 21.14 -0.01 -8.57
CA GLU A 83 22.59 0.06 -8.79
C GLU A 83 23.18 1.05 -7.78
N LEU A 84 24.05 0.58 -6.90
CA LEU A 84 24.65 1.36 -5.82
C LEU A 84 26.16 1.42 -6.03
N GLN A 85 26.72 2.62 -5.94
CA GLN A 85 28.16 2.80 -5.85
C GLN A 85 28.58 2.75 -4.37
N CYS A 86 29.47 1.82 -4.01
CA CYS A 86 29.86 1.66 -2.61
C CYS A 86 30.58 2.92 -2.11
N PRO A 87 30.14 3.56 -1.00
CA PRO A 87 30.78 4.77 -0.48
C PRO A 87 32.19 4.53 0.08
N ASN A 88 32.56 3.27 0.36
CA ASN A 88 33.84 2.91 0.95
C ASN A 88 34.89 2.52 -0.11
N CYS A 89 34.52 1.79 -1.17
CA CYS A 89 35.45 1.34 -2.21
C CYS A 89 35.23 1.96 -3.60
N GLY A 90 34.13 2.68 -3.82
CA GLY A 90 33.81 3.30 -5.11
C GLY A 90 33.33 2.33 -6.21
N GLU A 91 33.20 1.04 -5.91
CA GLU A 91 32.79 0.01 -6.87
C GLU A 91 31.29 0.09 -7.16
N GLN A 92 30.90 -0.02 -8.43
CA GLN A 92 29.50 -0.17 -8.83
C GLN A 92 29.04 -1.60 -8.58
N LEU A 93 28.02 -1.75 -7.74
CA LEU A 93 27.44 -3.02 -7.34
C LEU A 93 25.96 -3.06 -7.76
N VAL A 94 25.53 -4.20 -8.30
CA VAL A 94 24.11 -4.48 -8.54
C VAL A 94 23.61 -5.42 -7.45
N VAL A 95 22.43 -5.10 -6.92
CA VAL A 95 21.73 -5.95 -5.96
C VAL A 95 20.86 -6.93 -6.74
N GLU A 96 21.39 -8.13 -7.01
CA GLU A 96 20.62 -9.26 -7.56
C GLU A 96 20.23 -10.22 -6.43
N GLU A 97 18.94 -10.54 -6.37
CA GLU A 97 18.36 -11.58 -5.47
C GLU A 97 18.65 -11.42 -3.96
N GLY A 98 19.05 -10.24 -3.51
CA GLY A 98 19.37 -9.98 -2.10
C GLY A 98 20.85 -10.10 -1.76
N HIS A 99 21.72 -10.23 -2.77
CA HIS A 99 23.17 -10.20 -2.60
C HIS A 99 23.83 -9.12 -3.47
N PHE A 100 24.88 -8.49 -2.95
CA PHE A 100 25.68 -7.54 -3.74
C PHE A 100 26.59 -8.30 -4.71
N GLN A 101 26.30 -8.21 -6.01
CA GLN A 101 27.13 -8.77 -7.06
C GLN A 101 27.84 -7.65 -7.82
N ARG A 102 29.05 -7.92 -8.32
CA ARG A 102 29.77 -6.98 -9.19
C ARG A 102 29.05 -6.89 -10.52
N LEU A 103 28.98 -5.68 -11.07
CA LEU A 103 28.69 -5.46 -12.48
C LEU A 103 29.88 -5.99 -13.29
N THR A 104 29.94 -7.29 -13.54
CA THR A 104 30.84 -7.82 -14.57
C THR A 104 30.24 -7.43 -15.92
N PRO A 105 30.96 -6.67 -16.76
CA PRO A 105 30.53 -6.47 -18.14
C PRO A 105 30.35 -7.84 -18.81
N GLU A 106 29.25 -8.02 -19.53
CA GLU A 106 28.98 -9.20 -20.37
C GLU A 106 30.23 -9.49 -21.24
N GLY A 107 31.02 -10.49 -20.84
CA GLY A 107 32.26 -10.86 -21.52
C GLY A 107 33.40 -11.39 -20.65
N THR A 108 33.34 -11.31 -19.31
CA THR A 108 34.38 -11.89 -18.45
C THR A 108 33.87 -13.17 -17.80
N ILE A 109 34.35 -14.33 -18.28
CA ILE A 109 34.07 -15.64 -17.68
C ILE A 109 34.91 -15.76 -16.42
N ASP A 110 34.26 -15.93 -15.25
CA ASP A 110 34.92 -16.29 -14.00
C ASP A 110 35.47 -17.72 -14.12
N VAL A 111 36.74 -17.83 -14.51
CA VAL A 111 37.44 -19.12 -14.52
C VAL A 111 37.84 -19.44 -13.09
N LYS A 112 37.04 -20.29 -12.44
CA LYS A 112 37.40 -20.90 -11.17
C LYS A 112 38.55 -21.89 -11.40
N ALA A 113 39.78 -21.45 -11.16
CA ALA A 113 40.95 -22.31 -11.27
C ALA A 113 40.84 -23.44 -10.23
N VAL A 114 40.62 -24.66 -10.70
CA VAL A 114 40.74 -25.87 -9.90
C VAL A 114 42.17 -26.35 -10.10
N GLU A 115 42.99 -26.27 -9.05
CA GLU A 115 44.32 -26.86 -9.04
C GLU A 115 44.19 -28.39 -9.11
N VAL A 116 44.44 -28.95 -10.30
CA VAL A 116 44.47 -30.40 -10.50
C VAL A 116 45.83 -30.89 -10.00
N SER A 117 45.85 -31.54 -8.83
CA SER A 117 47.02 -32.22 -8.31
C SER A 117 47.30 -33.45 -9.18
N THR A 118 48.33 -33.41 -10.03
CA THR A 118 48.80 -34.61 -10.72
C THR A 118 49.59 -35.46 -9.74
N PRO A 119 49.22 -36.74 -9.52
CA PRO A 119 50.09 -37.65 -8.78
C PRO A 119 51.39 -37.78 -9.57
N SER A 120 52.48 -37.44 -8.89
CA SER A 120 53.86 -37.60 -9.36
C SER A 120 54.07 -39.07 -9.70
N GLU A 121 54.47 -39.32 -10.94
CA GLU A 121 54.91 -40.63 -11.41
C GLU A 121 56.31 -40.84 -10.80
N GLU A 122 56.41 -41.73 -9.80
CA GLU A 122 57.66 -42.26 -9.24
C GLU A 122 57.71 -43.78 -9.45
#